data_AF-A0A328AME4-F1
#
_entry.id   AF-A0A328AME4-F1
#
_cell.length_a   1.000
_cell.length_b   1.000
_cell.length_c   1.000
_cell.angle_alpha   90.00
_cell.angle_beta   90.00
_cell.angle_gamma   90.00
#
_symmetry.space_group_name_H-M   'P 1'
#
loop_
_entity.id
_entity.type
_entity.pdbx_description
1 polymer ?
#
loop_
_entity_poly.entity_id
_entity_poly.type
_entity_poly.pdbx_seq_one_letter_code
_entity_poly.pdbx_strand_id
1 'polypeptide(L)'
;MGAPLRTFTCRFTARRHEPPTIAFYLTDQPDRACELARRELVAHPEFAAFEVLEGETLLFTEVADRRPKAAAAAHAHHARERWRARWRWPGSPAR
;
A
#
# COMPACT_ATOMS: atom_id res chain seq x y z
N MET A 1 -1.45 27.45 4.17
CA MET A 1 -0.98 26.87 2.89
C MET A 1 -1.15 25.37 2.98
N GLY A 2 -2.04 24.77 2.19
CA GLY A 2 -2.23 23.31 2.17
C GLY A 2 -1.08 22.64 1.42
N ALA A 3 -0.64 21.48 1.89
CA ALA A 3 0.31 20.67 1.13
C ALA A 3 -0.33 20.26 -0.22
N PRO A 4 0.43 20.19 -1.32
CA PRO A 4 -0.11 19.74 -2.60
C PRO A 4 -0.62 18.28 -2.47
N LEU A 5 -1.80 18.02 -3.02
CA LEU A 5 -2.36 16.66 -3.12
C LEU A 5 -1.43 15.80 -3.96
N ARG A 6 -1.13 14.59 -3.49
CA ARG A 6 -0.31 13.59 -4.18
C ARG A 6 -1.22 12.57 -4.84
N THR A 7 -0.74 11.97 -5.93
CA THR A 7 -1.45 10.92 -6.65
C THR A 7 -0.74 9.60 -6.42
N PHE A 8 -1.48 8.62 -5.91
CA PHE A 8 -1.00 7.26 -5.73
C PHE A 8 -1.72 6.32 -6.70
N THR A 9 -0.94 5.56 -7.45
CA THR A 9 -1.44 4.53 -8.36
C THR A 9 -1.48 3.21 -7.61
N CYS A 10 -2.65 2.60 -7.53
CA CYS A 10 -2.80 1.26 -6.96
C CYS A 10 -2.98 0.24 -8.07
N ARG A 11 -2.15 -0.80 -8.09
CA ARG A 11 -2.26 -1.92 -9.04
C ARG A 11 -2.73 -3.15 -8.28
N PHE A 12 -3.78 -3.78 -8.75
CA PHE A 12 -4.35 -4.99 -8.18
C PHE A 12 -4.02 -6.18 -9.08
N THR A 13 -3.48 -7.23 -8.48
CA THR A 13 -3.25 -8.50 -9.16
C THR A 13 -4.44 -9.40 -8.93
N ALA A 14 -5.11 -9.84 -10.00
CA ALA A 14 -6.20 -10.81 -9.91
C ALA A 14 -5.68 -12.22 -9.58
N ARG A 15 -6.51 -13.03 -8.91
CA ARG A 15 -6.23 -14.45 -8.61
C ARG A 15 -6.28 -15.33 -9.87
N ARG A 16 -7.11 -14.95 -10.83
CA ARG A 16 -7.17 -15.56 -12.16
C ARG A 16 -6.27 -14.77 -13.08
N HIS A 17 -5.78 -15.39 -14.17
CA HIS A 17 -4.93 -14.74 -15.18
C HIS A 17 -5.71 -13.68 -15.97
N GLU A 18 -6.11 -12.62 -15.28
CA GLU A 18 -6.77 -11.43 -15.80
C GLU A 18 -5.77 -10.27 -15.80
N PRO A 19 -5.95 -9.28 -16.69
CA PRO A 19 -5.11 -8.08 -16.67
C PRO A 19 -5.18 -7.38 -15.30
N PRO A 20 -4.08 -6.74 -14.86
CA PRO A 20 -4.07 -6.04 -13.58
C PRO A 20 -5.08 -4.90 -13.59
N THR A 21 -5.87 -4.79 -12.52
CA THR A 21 -6.79 -3.66 -12.33
C THR A 21 -6.01 -2.48 -11.74
N ILE A 22 -6.19 -1.28 -12.27
CA ILE A 22 -5.48 -0.08 -11.81
C ILE A 22 -6.47 0.95 -11.28
N ALA A 23 -6.26 1.42 -10.06
CA ALA A 23 -7.01 2.51 -9.45
C ALA A 23 -6.07 3.68 -9.12
N PHE A 24 -6.61 4.90 -9.11
CA PHE A 24 -5.88 6.10 -8.72
C PHE A 24 -6.51 6.72 -7.49
N TYR A 25 -5.72 6.96 -6.45
CA TYR A 25 -6.16 7.67 -5.25
C TYR A 25 -5.44 9.01 -5.15
N LEU A 26 -6.23 10.08 -5.02
CA LEU A 26 -5.74 11.42 -4.71
C LEU A 26 -5.82 11.61 -3.20
N THR A 27 -4.67 11.70 -2.55
CA THR A 27 -4.58 11.98 -1.11
C THR A 27 -3.23 12.61 -0.81
N ASP A 28 -3.19 13.42 0.23
CA ASP A 28 -1.95 13.96 0.79
C ASP A 28 -1.18 12.91 1.63
N GLN A 29 -1.80 11.77 1.94
CA GLN A 29 -1.28 10.78 2.87
C GLN A 29 -1.12 9.39 2.22
N PRO A 30 0.12 8.83 2.19
CA PRO A 30 0.35 7.49 1.64
C PRO A 30 -0.36 6.39 2.45
N ASP A 31 -0.48 6.56 3.77
CA ASP A 31 -1.21 5.61 4.63
C ASP A 31 -2.69 5.52 4.24
N ARG A 32 -3.29 6.66 3.85
CA ARG A 32 -4.69 6.71 3.40
C ARG A 32 -4.87 6.01 2.05
N ALA A 33 -3.92 6.17 1.12
CA ALA A 33 -3.94 5.42 -0.14
C ALA A 33 -3.85 3.90 0.09
N CYS A 34 -3.00 3.47 1.03
CA CYS A 34 -2.89 2.05 1.41
C CYS A 34 -4.18 1.53 2.06
N GLU A 35 -4.83 2.31 2.92
CA GLU A 35 -6.10 1.94 3.54
C GLU A 35 -7.20 1.75 2.48
N LEU A 36 -7.30 2.68 1.52
CA LEU A 36 -8.26 2.59 0.42
C LEU A 36 -8.00 1.34 -0.44
N ALA A 37 -6.75 1.11 -0.83
CA ALA A 37 -6.37 -0.07 -1.61
C ALA A 37 -6.66 -1.39 -0.87
N ARG A 38 -6.41 -1.44 0.44
CA ARG A 38 -6.74 -2.61 1.26
C ARG A 38 -8.24 -2.86 1.32
N ARG A 39 -9.06 -1.80 1.40
CA ARG A 39 -10.53 -1.94 1.38
C ARG A 39 -11.00 -2.57 0.08
N GLU A 40 -10.42 -2.18 -1.05
CA GLU A 40 -10.71 -2.84 -2.34
C GLU A 40 -10.27 -4.31 -2.30
N LEU A 41 -9.05 -4.62 -1.83
CA LEU A 41 -8.56 -6.00 -1.73
C LEU A 41 -9.48 -6.91 -0.90
N VAL A 42 -10.12 -6.37 0.15
CA VAL A 42 -11.08 -7.12 0.98
C VAL A 42 -12.46 -7.22 0.32
N ALA A 43 -12.91 -6.16 -0.33
CA ALA A 43 -14.22 -6.10 -0.98
C ALA A 43 -14.28 -6.98 -2.26
N HIS A 44 -13.15 -7.15 -2.92
CA HIS A 44 -12.99 -7.84 -4.20
C HIS A 44 -12.22 -9.15 -4.02
N PRO A 45 -12.90 -10.28 -3.73
CA PRO A 45 -12.25 -11.57 -3.50
C PRO A 45 -11.49 -12.10 -4.73
N GLU A 46 -11.76 -11.56 -5.91
CA GLU A 46 -11.00 -11.79 -7.14
C GLU A 46 -9.56 -11.28 -7.07
N PHE A 47 -9.26 -10.28 -6.22
CA PHE A 47 -7.92 -9.76 -6.07
C PHE A 47 -7.08 -10.64 -5.12
N ALA A 48 -5.84 -10.88 -5.53
CA ALA A 48 -4.83 -11.65 -4.82
C ALA A 48 -3.84 -10.74 -4.09
N ALA A 49 -3.59 -9.54 -4.59
CA ALA A 49 -2.65 -8.60 -4.03
C ALA A 49 -2.92 -7.18 -4.53
N PHE A 50 -2.33 -6.18 -3.88
CA PHE A 50 -2.19 -4.84 -4.41
C PHE A 50 -0.80 -4.26 -4.20
N GLU A 51 -0.46 -3.27 -5.02
CA GLU A 51 0.73 -2.44 -4.94
C GLU A 51 0.30 -0.97 -4.92
N VAL A 52 0.92 -0.14 -4.08
CA VAL A 52 0.72 1.32 -4.07
C VAL A 52 2.00 1.97 -4.56
N LEU A 53 1.88 2.77 -5.63
CA LEU A 53 2.97 3.47 -6.28
C LEU A 53 2.73 4.98 -6.25
N GLU A 54 3.80 5.77 -6.20
CA GLU A 54 3.78 7.19 -6.53
C GLU A 54 4.62 7.41 -7.79
N GLY A 55 3.97 7.79 -8.89
CA GLY A 55 4.59 7.72 -10.21
C GLY A 55 5.04 6.28 -10.51
N GLU A 56 6.35 6.08 -10.66
CA GLU A 56 6.96 4.76 -10.88
C GLU A 56 7.54 4.14 -9.60
N THR A 57 7.54 4.87 -8.48
CA THR A 57 8.13 4.39 -7.22
C THR A 57 7.15 3.52 -6.46
N LEU A 58 7.48 2.23 -6.28
CA LEU A 58 6.73 1.34 -5.40
C LEU A 58 6.91 1.76 -3.93
N LEU A 59 5.80 2.05 -3.26
CA LEU A 59 5.76 2.46 -1.85
C LEU A 59 5.33 1.32 -0.93
N PHE A 60 4.37 0.50 -1.35
CA PHE A 60 3.78 -0.54 -0.53
C PHE A 60 3.25 -1.71 -1.38
N THR A 61 3.25 -2.92 -0.83
CA THR A 61 2.64 -4.10 -1.44
C THR A 61 2.00 -4.98 -0.36
N GLU A 62 0.86 -5.58 -0.67
CA GLU A 62 0.16 -6.52 0.21
C GLU A 62 -0.54 -7.62 -0.58
N VAL A 63 -0.47 -8.85 -0.06
CA VAL A 63 -1.07 -10.05 -0.65
C VAL A 63 -2.24 -10.50 0.23
N ALA A 64 -3.39 -10.78 -0.39
CA ALA A 64 -4.57 -11.38 0.23
C ALA A 64 -4.28 -12.87 0.56
N ASP A 65 -3.55 -13.09 1.65
CA ASP A 65 -3.14 -14.40 2.13
C ASP A 65 -4.37 -15.31 2.43
N ARG A 66 -4.28 -16.60 2.06
CA ARG A 66 -5.25 -17.65 2.43
C ARG A 66 -4.66 -18.64 3.46
N ARG A 67 -3.50 -18.38 4.05
CA ARG A 67 -2.81 -19.24 5.05
C ARG A 67 -2.47 -18.47 6.33
N PRO A 68 -2.24 -19.16 7.46
CA PRO A 68 -2.54 -18.63 8.78
C PRO A 68 -1.57 -17.50 9.20
N LYS A 69 -2.13 -16.30 9.31
CA LYS A 69 -1.86 -15.09 10.15
C LYS A 69 -0.46 -14.75 10.70
N ALA A 70 0.47 -15.69 10.86
CA ALA A 70 1.77 -15.48 11.50
C ALA A 70 2.86 -14.97 10.53
N ALA A 71 2.94 -15.53 9.32
CA ALA A 71 3.99 -15.16 8.35
C ALA A 71 3.72 -13.80 7.68
N ALA A 72 2.47 -13.52 7.30
CA ALA A 72 2.07 -12.25 6.69
C ALA A 72 2.25 -11.05 7.63
N ALA A 73 2.03 -11.24 8.95
CA ALA A 73 2.24 -10.19 9.95
C ALA A 73 3.72 -9.78 10.06
N ALA A 74 4.65 -10.73 9.94
CA ALA A 74 6.08 -10.44 9.98
C ALA A 74 6.54 -9.66 8.74
N HIS A 75 6.09 -10.03 7.54
CA HIS A 75 6.42 -9.30 6.31
C HIS A 75 5.80 -7.89 6.27
N ALA A 76 4.55 -7.74 6.71
CA ALA A 76 3.89 -6.43 6.79
C ALA A 76 4.51 -5.51 7.86
N HIS A 77 4.96 -6.07 8.99
CA HIS A 77 5.67 -5.32 10.02
C HIS A 77 7.05 -4.87 9.53
N HIS A 78 7.84 -5.78 8.95
CA HIS A 78 9.17 -5.46 8.45
C HIS A 78 9.13 -4.46 7.28
N ALA A 79 8.14 -4.56 6.40
CA ALA A 79 7.91 -3.57 5.34
C ALA A 79 7.56 -2.18 5.92
N ARG A 80 6.70 -2.13 6.96
CA ARG A 80 6.36 -0.88 7.66
C ARG A 80 7.55 -0.27 8.41
N GLU A 81 8.39 -1.09 9.04
CA GLU A 81 9.58 -0.60 9.74
C GLU A 81 10.62 -0.04 8.77
N ARG A 82 10.89 -0.73 7.66
CA ARG A 82 11.79 -0.22 6.61
C ARG A 82 11.24 1.05 5.96
N TRP A 83 9.93 1.13 5.76
CA TRP A 83 9.28 2.34 5.25
C TRP A 83 9.39 3.51 6.24
N ARG A 84 9.09 3.30 7.53
CA ARG A 84 9.28 4.33 8.58
C ARG A 84 10.74 4.79 8.66
N ALA A 85 11.69 3.86 8.59
CA ALA A 85 13.11 4.18 8.62
C ALA A 85 13.54 5.00 7.39
N ARG A 86 12.99 4.69 6.21
CA ARG A 86 13.30 5.38 4.94
C ARG A 86 12.69 6.78 4.85
N TRP A 87 11.57 7.03 5.51
CA TRP A 87 10.87 8.32 5.53
C TRP A 87 10.99 9.05 6.88
N ARG A 88 11.93 8.66 7.74
CA ARG A 88 12.34 9.51 8.87
C ARG A 88 12.92 10.80 8.30
N TRP A 89 12.14 11.87 8.37
CA TRP A 89 12.64 13.22 8.17
C TRP A 89 13.83 13.48 9.12
N PRO A 90 14.95 14.04 8.65
CA PRO A 90 16.00 14.54 9.52
C PRO A 90 15.43 15.75 10.27
N GLY A 91 14.74 15.51 11.38
CA GLY A 91 14.13 16.57 12.20
C GLY A 91 12.81 16.27 12.91
N SER A 92 12.29 15.03 12.93
CA SER A 92 11.16 14.73 13.84
C SER A 92 11.66 14.66 15.29
N PRO A 93 11.28 15.61 16.18
CA PRO A 93 11.70 15.57 17.56
C PRO A 93 11.01 14.40 18.24
N ALA A 94 11.79 13.54 18.90
CA ALA A 94 11.27 12.60 19.85
C ALA A 94 10.59 13.37 20.98
N ARG A 95 9.29 13.14 21.18
CA ARG A 95 8.60 13.38 22.45
C ARG A 95 7.73 12.17 22.74
#